data_AF-A0A6G3SHD9-F1
#
_entry.id   AF-A0A6G3SHD9-F1
#
_cell.length_a   1.000
_cell.length_b   1.000
_cell.length_c   1.000
_cell.angle_alpha   90.00
_cell.angle_beta   90.00
_cell.angle_gamma   90.00
#
_symmetry.space_group_name_H-M   'P 1'
#
loop_
_entity.id
_entity.type
_entity.pdbx_description
1 polymer ?
#
loop_
_entity_poly.entity_id
_entity_poly.type
_entity_poly.pdbx_seq_one_letter_code
_entity_poly.pdbx_strand_id
1 'polypeptide(L)'
;MAWDEWEQLKADALERRGEPPQRMRLDGAPAEGGTATGGAQQTLQTDPTGKAAAIRALQETIRPDTDTSGDRAQEPSGTAVRVFSGWATGDGLADAHTEWQLQVKNLKDRLANDQSSLAKAHDEFQFVDHGVRNQIAQVDPGRAPRREI
;
A
#
# COMPACT_ATOMS: atom_id res chain seq x y z
N MET A 1 -24.18 30.70 18.33
CA MET A 1 -24.34 30.92 16.89
C MET A 1 -24.04 29.68 16.04
N ALA A 2 -23.10 28.78 16.37
CA ALA A 2 -22.89 27.54 15.59
C ALA A 2 -23.92 26.41 15.84
N TRP A 3 -24.71 26.51 16.92
CA TRP A 3 -25.68 25.48 17.30
C TRP A 3 -26.98 25.55 16.50
N ASP A 4 -27.43 26.75 16.14
CA ASP A 4 -28.65 26.95 15.34
C ASP A 4 -28.44 26.48 13.89
N GLU A 5 -27.24 26.64 13.34
CA GLU A 5 -26.85 26.12 12.02
C GLU A 5 -26.87 24.58 11.99
N TRP A 6 -26.51 23.95 13.12
CA TRP A 6 -26.51 22.49 13.25
C TRP A 6 -27.93 21.91 13.32
N GLU A 7 -28.85 22.61 14.00
CA GLU A 7 -30.28 22.27 14.01
C GLU A 7 -30.90 22.42 12.61
N GLN A 8 -30.58 23.50 11.89
CA GLN A 8 -31.06 23.70 10.52
C GLN A 8 -30.61 22.61 9.56
N LEU A 9 -29.33 22.20 9.61
CA LEU A 9 -28.80 21.14 8.75
C LEU A 9 -29.47 19.78 8.98
N LYS A 10 -29.88 19.48 10.22
CA LYS A 10 -30.64 18.26 10.53
C LYS A 10 -32.07 18.31 10.01
N ALA A 11 -32.74 19.45 10.14
CA ALA A 11 -34.10 19.65 9.64
C ALA A 11 -34.13 19.49 8.11
N ASP A 12 -33.19 20.12 7.41
CA ASP A 12 -32.98 20.00 5.97
C ASP A 12 -32.75 18.54 5.51
N ALA A 13 -31.97 17.79 6.28
CA ALA A 13 -31.69 16.38 5.97
C ALA A 13 -32.92 15.47 6.16
N LEU A 14 -33.82 15.82 7.09
CA LEU A 14 -35.09 15.12 7.32
C LEU A 14 -36.11 15.43 6.21
N GLU A 15 -36.18 16.67 5.73
CA GLU A 15 -37.04 17.04 4.61
C GLU A 15 -36.64 16.34 3.31
N ARG A 16 -35.33 16.27 3.01
CA ARG A 16 -34.79 15.49 1.88
C ARG A 16 -35.09 13.98 1.97
N ARG A 17 -35.37 13.47 3.16
CA ARG A 17 -35.76 12.07 3.41
C ARG A 17 -37.26 11.81 3.18
N GLY A 18 -38.09 12.86 3.24
CA GLY A 18 -39.55 12.79 3.14
C GLY A 18 -40.10 12.88 1.73
N GLU A 19 -39.36 13.46 0.78
CA GLU A 19 -39.69 13.43 -0.64
C GLU A 19 -39.35 12.06 -1.27
N PRO A 20 -40.10 11.57 -2.28
CA PRO A 20 -39.85 10.27 -2.89
C PRO A 20 -38.43 10.23 -3.47
N PRO A 21 -37.53 9.43 -2.89
CA PRO A 21 -36.11 9.59 -3.15
C PRO A 21 -35.72 8.92 -4.46
N GLN A 22 -34.93 9.61 -5.28
CA GLN A 22 -33.91 8.94 -6.10
C GLN A 22 -32.90 8.31 -5.14
N ARG A 23 -33.25 7.13 -4.63
CA ARG A 23 -32.36 6.31 -3.80
C ARG A 23 -31.22 5.90 -4.72
N MET A 24 -30.00 6.36 -4.43
CA MET A 24 -28.79 5.76 -4.99
C MET A 24 -28.77 4.29 -4.54
N ARG A 25 -29.23 3.41 -5.42
CA ARG A 25 -29.29 1.98 -5.17
C ARG A 25 -27.96 1.40 -5.61
N LEU A 26 -27.04 1.28 -4.65
CA LEU A 26 -25.69 0.74 -4.86
C LEU A 26 -25.70 -0.75 -5.25
N ASP A 27 -26.81 -1.47 -5.03
CA ASP A 27 -26.96 -2.91 -5.32
C ASP A 27 -27.87 -3.19 -6.54
N GLY A 28 -27.88 -2.32 -7.55
CA GLY A 28 -28.68 -2.51 -8.76
C GLY A 28 -27.82 -2.72 -10.00
N ALA A 29 -27.87 -3.91 -10.61
CA ALA A 29 -27.48 -4.04 -12.02
C ALA A 29 -28.40 -3.14 -12.87
N PRO A 30 -27.88 -2.46 -13.92
CA PRO A 30 -28.67 -1.53 -14.70
C PRO A 30 -29.85 -2.27 -15.33
N ALA A 31 -31.05 -1.70 -15.18
CA ALA A 31 -32.22 -2.17 -15.90
C ALA A 31 -31.91 -2.14 -17.41
N GLU A 32 -32.31 -3.21 -18.09
CA GLU A 32 -32.07 -3.43 -19.51
C GLU A 32 -32.29 -2.16 -20.34
N GLY A 33 -31.24 -1.70 -21.04
CA GLY A 33 -31.34 -0.62 -22.02
C GLY A 33 -30.45 0.60 -21.79
N GLY A 34 -29.63 0.65 -20.73
CA GLY A 34 -28.58 1.66 -20.60
C GLY A 34 -27.27 1.22 -21.24
N THR A 35 -26.89 1.77 -22.39
CA THR A 35 -25.51 1.65 -22.89
C THR A 35 -24.60 2.41 -21.93
N ALA A 36 -24.15 1.73 -20.87
CA ALA A 36 -22.96 2.14 -20.16
C ALA A 36 -21.82 2.06 -21.17
N THR A 37 -21.46 3.21 -21.73
CA THR A 37 -20.20 3.39 -22.47
C THR A 37 -19.11 3.02 -21.48
N GLY A 38 -18.66 1.77 -21.58
CA GLY A 38 -17.74 1.15 -20.65
C GLY A 38 -16.48 2.00 -20.55
N GLY A 39 -16.42 2.81 -19.48
CA GLY A 39 -15.14 3.18 -18.90
C GLY A 39 -14.43 1.85 -18.70
N ALA A 40 -13.30 1.68 -19.40
CA ALA A 40 -12.53 0.44 -19.47
C ALA A 40 -12.64 -0.30 -18.14
N GLN A 41 -13.13 -1.54 -18.19
CA GLN A 41 -13.25 -2.40 -17.03
C GLN A 41 -11.90 -2.42 -16.33
N GLN A 42 -11.73 -1.54 -15.33
CA GLN A 42 -10.49 -1.42 -14.60
C GLN A 42 -10.41 -2.71 -13.81
N THR A 43 -9.68 -3.65 -14.40
CA THR A 43 -9.49 -4.93 -13.77
C THR A 43 -8.58 -4.63 -12.60
N LEU A 44 -9.04 -4.95 -11.39
CA LEU A 44 -8.20 -5.00 -10.19
C LEU A 44 -7.18 -6.13 -10.44
N GLN A 45 -6.19 -5.89 -11.29
CA GLN A 45 -5.11 -6.82 -11.54
C GLN A 45 -4.00 -6.52 -10.57
N THR A 46 -3.63 -7.54 -9.83
CA THR A 46 -2.39 -7.59 -9.08
C THR A 46 -1.23 -7.60 -10.10
N ASP A 47 -0.13 -6.91 -9.81
CA ASP A 47 1.11 -7.00 -10.60
C ASP A 47 2.11 -7.90 -9.86
N PRO A 48 2.02 -9.24 -10.03
CA PRO A 48 2.90 -10.17 -9.34
C PRO A 48 4.37 -10.01 -9.79
N THR A 49 4.61 -9.72 -11.07
CA THR A 49 5.96 -9.53 -11.61
C THR A 49 6.61 -8.29 -11.03
N GLY A 50 5.90 -7.16 -10.98
CA GLY A 50 6.37 -5.92 -10.37
C GLY A 50 6.63 -6.06 -8.88
N LYS A 51 5.74 -6.73 -8.14
CA LYS A 51 5.95 -7.03 -6.70
C LYS A 51 7.18 -7.91 -6.48
N ALA A 52 7.35 -8.97 -7.26
CA ALA A 52 8.53 -9.84 -7.16
C ALA A 52 9.83 -9.09 -7.51
N ALA A 53 9.80 -8.24 -8.53
CA ALA A 53 10.94 -7.39 -8.89
C ALA A 53 11.30 -6.39 -7.78
N ALA A 54 10.31 -5.77 -7.15
CA ALA A 54 10.52 -4.86 -6.03
C ALA A 54 11.10 -5.56 -4.79
N ILE A 55 10.60 -6.76 -4.46
CA ILE A 55 11.16 -7.60 -3.38
C ILE A 55 12.62 -7.94 -3.69
N ARG A 56 12.93 -8.34 -4.93
CA ARG A 56 14.31 -8.64 -5.35
C ARG A 56 15.21 -7.41 -5.22
N ALA A 57 14.77 -6.25 -5.70
CA ALA A 57 15.54 -5.01 -5.60
C ALA A 57 15.85 -4.63 -4.13
N LEU A 58 14.88 -4.80 -3.23
CA LEU A 58 15.10 -4.60 -1.80
C LEU A 58 16.15 -5.54 -1.23
N GLN A 59 16.11 -6.82 -1.62
CA GLN A 59 16.98 -7.86 -1.09
C GLN A 59 18.42 -7.81 -1.66
N GLU A 60 18.56 -7.60 -2.96
CA GLU A 60 19.83 -7.78 -3.67
C GLU A 60 20.62 -6.47 -3.82
N THR A 61 19.95 -5.32 -3.79
CA THR A 61 20.59 -4.05 -4.11
C THR A 61 20.41 -3.04 -2.97
N ILE A 62 19.16 -2.65 -2.69
CA ILE A 62 18.90 -1.51 -1.79
C ILE A 62 19.41 -1.77 -0.38
N ARG A 63 19.10 -2.94 0.20
CA ARG A 63 19.54 -3.26 1.57
C ARG A 63 21.06 -3.48 1.66
N PRO A 64 21.70 -4.29 0.79
CA PRO A 64 23.16 -4.45 0.79
C PRO A 64 23.94 -3.15 0.55
N ASP A 65 23.47 -2.30 -0.37
CA ASP A 65 24.12 -1.02 -0.66
C ASP A 65 23.96 -0.03 0.50
N THR A 66 22.81 -0.07 1.18
CA THR A 66 22.58 0.72 2.41
C THR A 66 23.48 0.25 3.54
N ASP A 67 23.70 -1.06 3.68
CA ASP A 67 24.67 -1.63 4.63
C ASP A 67 26.08 -1.10 4.33
N THR A 68 26.54 -1.30 3.10
CA THR A 68 27.89 -0.93 2.66
C THR A 68 28.13 0.57 2.79
N SER A 69 27.16 1.40 2.41
CA SER A 69 27.29 2.86 2.48
C SER A 69 27.29 3.36 3.92
N GLY A 70 26.47 2.77 4.78
CA GLY A 70 26.45 3.06 6.22
C GLY A 70 27.78 2.75 6.88
N ASP A 71 28.36 1.58 6.57
CA ASP A 71 29.64 1.14 7.12
C ASP A 71 30.81 1.97 6.60
N ARG A 72 30.78 2.37 5.32
CA ARG A 72 31.81 3.24 4.73
C ARG A 72 31.87 4.61 5.39
N ALA A 73 30.74 5.16 5.84
CA ALA A 73 30.70 6.42 6.57
C ALA A 73 31.23 6.28 8.01
N GLN A 74 31.26 5.07 8.57
CA GLN A 74 31.68 4.82 9.95
C GLN A 74 33.16 5.06 10.19
N GLU A 75 34.01 4.48 9.33
CA GLU A 75 35.47 4.47 9.52
C GLU A 75 36.12 5.87 9.44
N PRO A 76 35.78 6.73 8.46
CA PRO A 76 36.35 8.07 8.37
C PRO A 76 35.89 8.97 9.52
N SER A 77 34.60 8.88 9.91
CA SER A 77 34.03 9.68 11.00
C SER A 77 34.66 9.33 12.35
N GLY A 78 34.81 8.04 12.67
CA GLY A 78 35.50 7.60 13.90
C GLY A 78 36.97 8.06 13.95
N THR A 79 37.64 8.09 12.81
CA THR A 79 39.01 8.63 12.71
C THR A 79 39.04 10.14 12.95
N ALA A 80 38.12 10.88 12.32
CA ALA A 80 38.04 12.32 12.50
C ALA A 80 37.69 12.72 13.95
N VAL A 81 36.76 12.02 14.62
CA VAL A 81 36.45 12.22 16.04
C VAL A 81 37.71 12.09 16.91
N ARG A 82 38.52 11.07 16.66
CA ARG A 82 39.77 10.84 17.40
C ARG A 82 40.83 11.90 17.12
N VAL A 83 40.95 12.37 15.87
CA VAL A 83 41.91 13.43 15.49
C VAL A 83 41.56 14.77 16.15
N PHE A 84 40.27 15.07 16.30
CA PHE A 84 39.79 16.30 16.95
C PHE A 84 39.50 16.15 18.45
N SER A 85 40.00 15.08 19.09
CA SER A 85 39.77 14.84 20.52
C SER A 85 40.24 16.02 21.38
N GLY A 86 39.38 16.46 22.30
CA GLY A 86 39.64 17.60 23.19
C GLY A 86 39.30 18.97 22.60
N TRP A 87 38.78 19.00 21.36
CA TRP A 87 38.26 20.21 20.72
C TRP A 87 36.73 20.11 20.65
N ALA A 88 36.03 21.23 20.78
CA ALA A 88 34.57 21.28 20.65
C ALA A 88 34.06 20.69 19.30
N THR A 89 34.87 20.79 18.25
CA THR A 89 34.58 20.17 16.94
C THR A 89 34.58 18.63 17.02
N GLY A 90 35.47 18.04 17.81
CA GLY A 90 35.52 16.59 18.02
C GLY A 90 34.28 16.09 18.75
N ASP A 91 33.84 16.81 19.79
CA ASP A 91 32.62 16.50 20.54
C ASP A 91 31.37 16.62 19.64
N GLY A 92 31.23 17.73 18.91
CA GLY A 92 30.11 17.91 17.98
C GLY A 92 30.10 16.88 16.84
N LEU A 93 31.27 16.44 16.38
CA LEU A 93 31.38 15.38 15.38
C LEU A 93 31.00 14.01 15.97
N ALA A 94 31.33 13.74 17.23
CA ALA A 94 30.94 12.50 17.91
C ALA A 94 29.41 12.40 18.08
N ASP A 95 28.76 13.51 18.42
CA ASP A 95 27.30 13.59 18.51
C ASP A 95 26.64 13.34 17.15
N ALA A 96 27.09 14.06 16.11
CA ALA A 96 26.59 13.89 14.76
C ALA A 96 26.79 12.46 14.24
N HIS A 97 27.94 11.85 14.57
CA HIS A 97 28.26 10.48 14.21
C HIS A 97 27.32 9.47 14.89
N THR A 98 27.03 9.68 16.18
CA THR A 98 26.10 8.85 16.95
C THR A 98 24.69 8.89 16.34
N GLU A 99 24.21 10.09 16.00
CA GLU A 99 22.90 10.24 15.35
C GLU A 99 22.87 9.61 13.96
N TRP A 100 23.93 9.78 13.16
CA TRP A 100 24.06 9.11 11.87
C TRP A 100 23.92 7.59 12.00
N GLN A 101 24.63 6.97 12.96
CA GLN A 101 24.53 5.53 13.20
C GLN A 101 23.11 5.10 13.56
N LEU A 102 22.42 5.89 14.41
CA LEU A 102 21.03 5.63 14.78
C LEU A 102 20.10 5.70 13.56
N GLN A 103 20.25 6.73 12.73
CA GLN A 103 19.43 6.90 11.52
C GLN A 103 19.66 5.79 10.50
N VAL A 104 20.92 5.39 10.28
CA VAL A 104 21.28 4.27 9.40
C VAL A 104 20.66 2.97 9.91
N LYS A 105 20.73 2.71 11.23
CA LYS A 105 20.08 1.54 11.85
C LYS A 105 18.57 1.55 11.62
N ASN A 106 17.90 2.67 11.92
CA ASN A 106 16.46 2.81 11.75
C ASN A 106 16.03 2.60 10.29
N LEU A 107 16.81 3.11 9.32
CA LEU A 107 16.56 2.88 7.90
C LEU A 107 16.67 1.41 7.52
N LYS A 108 17.70 0.70 8.01
CA LYS A 108 17.89 -0.74 7.77
C LYS A 108 16.73 -1.55 8.34
N ASP A 109 16.31 -1.25 9.56
CA ASP A 109 15.18 -1.93 10.22
C ASP A 109 13.87 -1.69 9.45
N ARG A 110 13.63 -0.45 8.99
CA ARG A 110 12.48 -0.12 8.15
C ARG A 110 12.50 -0.85 6.82
N LEU A 111 13.64 -0.89 6.11
CA LEU A 111 13.76 -1.62 4.84
C LEU A 111 13.48 -3.12 5.01
N ALA A 112 13.91 -3.73 6.12
CA ALA A 112 13.60 -5.12 6.43
C ALA A 112 12.09 -5.34 6.65
N ASN A 113 11.43 -4.43 7.38
CA ASN A 113 9.99 -4.48 7.61
C ASN A 113 9.19 -4.28 6.30
N ASP A 114 9.62 -3.34 5.46
CA ASP A 114 9.00 -3.05 4.17
C ASP A 114 9.14 -4.28 3.23
N GLN A 115 10.31 -4.92 3.20
CA GLN A 115 10.53 -6.17 2.45
C GLN A 115 9.58 -7.28 2.92
N SER A 116 9.48 -7.51 4.23
CA SER A 116 8.61 -8.54 4.79
C SER A 116 7.12 -8.27 4.49
N SER A 117 6.70 -7.01 4.64
CA SER A 117 5.32 -6.59 4.36
C SER A 117 4.97 -6.74 2.88
N LEU A 118 5.89 -6.40 1.98
CA LEU A 118 5.69 -6.53 0.54
C LEU A 118 5.61 -7.99 0.11
N ALA A 119 6.47 -8.86 0.66
CA ALA A 119 6.42 -10.30 0.43
C ALA A 119 5.08 -10.90 0.90
N LYS A 120 4.64 -10.54 2.10
CA LYS A 120 3.34 -10.97 2.63
C LYS A 120 2.18 -10.52 1.74
N ALA A 121 2.17 -9.25 1.33
CA ALA A 121 1.13 -8.73 0.45
C ALA A 121 1.11 -9.45 -0.91
N HIS A 122 2.28 -9.77 -1.47
CA HIS A 122 2.39 -10.57 -2.69
C HIS A 122 1.70 -11.94 -2.52
N ASP A 123 2.00 -12.65 -1.43
CA ASP A 123 1.45 -13.98 -1.17
C ASP A 123 -0.07 -13.95 -0.92
N GLU A 124 -0.55 -12.96 -0.16
CA GLU A 124 -1.99 -12.75 0.08
C GLU A 124 -2.77 -12.52 -1.23
N PHE A 125 -2.23 -11.68 -2.12
CA PHE A 125 -2.86 -11.43 -3.41
C PHE A 125 -2.87 -12.68 -4.30
N GLN A 126 -1.78 -13.46 -4.33
CA GLN A 126 -1.75 -14.72 -5.06
C GLN A 126 -2.80 -15.70 -4.52
N PHE A 127 -2.95 -15.80 -3.19
CA PHE A 127 -3.96 -16.67 -2.58
C PHE A 127 -5.38 -16.25 -2.96
N VAL A 128 -5.69 -14.95 -2.92
CA VAL A 128 -6.98 -14.40 -3.35
C VAL A 128 -7.25 -14.72 -4.82
N ASP A 129 -6.27 -14.50 -5.70
CA ASP A 129 -6.39 -14.77 -7.13
C ASP A 129 -6.68 -16.26 -7.41
N HIS A 130 -6.00 -17.16 -6.71
CA HIS A 130 -6.27 -18.60 -6.78
C HIS A 130 -7.68 -18.95 -6.25
N GLY A 131 -8.10 -18.35 -5.14
CA GLY A 131 -9.43 -18.56 -4.57
C GLY A 131 -10.55 -18.14 -5.52
N VAL A 132 -10.44 -16.93 -6.09
CA VAL A 132 -11.40 -16.40 -7.07
C VAL A 132 -11.43 -17.28 -8.32
N ARG A 133 -10.27 -17.67 -8.86
CA ARG A 133 -10.20 -18.58 -10.02
C ARG A 133 -10.89 -19.92 -9.74
N ASN A 134 -10.67 -20.51 -8.57
CA ASN A 134 -11.29 -21.78 -8.19
C ASN A 134 -12.81 -21.65 -8.05
N GLN A 135 -13.30 -20.56 -7.43
CA GLN A 135 -14.73 -20.29 -7.34
C GLN A 135 -15.38 -20.15 -8.71
N ILE A 136 -14.75 -19.40 -9.63
CA ILE A 136 -15.25 -19.25 -11.01
C ILE A 136 -15.28 -20.61 -11.72
N ALA A 137 -14.24 -21.44 -11.57
CA ALA A 137 -14.19 -22.76 -12.20
C ALA A 137 -15.23 -23.74 -11.65
N GLN A 138 -15.67 -23.56 -10.39
CA GLN A 138 -16.74 -24.37 -9.78
C GLN A 138 -18.15 -23.94 -10.22
N VAL A 139 -18.30 -22.71 -10.72
CA VAL A 139 -19.55 -22.28 -11.37
C VAL A 139 -19.57 -22.91 -12.77
N ASP A 140 -20.01 -24.17 -12.84
CA ASP A 140 -20.36 -24.85 -14.09
C ASP A 140 -21.38 -23.98 -14.85
N PRO A 141 -21.10 -23.54 -16.10
CA PRO A 141 -22.12 -22.96 -16.96
C PRO A 141 -23.05 -24.11 -17.37
N GLY A 142 -24.00 -24.43 -16.48
CA GLY A 142 -24.83 -25.62 -16.54
C GLY A 142 -25.24 -26.01 -17.96
N ARG A 143 -24.86 -27.24 -18.33
CA ARG A 143 -25.48 -28.14 -19.30
C ARG A 143 -26.57 -27.47 -20.16
N ALA A 144 -26.22 -27.10 -21.39
CA ALA A 144 -27.20 -26.74 -22.41
C ALA A 144 -28.31 -27.81 -22.49
N PRO A 145 -29.60 -27.43 -22.50
CA PRO A 145 -30.69 -28.40 -22.60
C PRO A 145 -30.52 -29.18 -23.91
N ARG A 146 -30.49 -30.52 -23.80
CA ARG A 146 -30.57 -31.40 -24.98
C ARG A 146 -31.87 -31.03 -25.70
N ARG A 147 -31.76 -30.45 -26.90
CA ARG A 147 -32.86 -30.45 -27.86
C ARG A 147 -33.09 -31.90 -28.26
N GLU A 148 -34.13 -32.50 -27.70
CA GLU A 148 -34.74 -33.69 -28.27
C GLU A 148 -35.53 -33.26 -29.50
N ILE A 149 -35.21 -33.86 -30.64
CA ILE A 149 -35.99 -33.84 -31.90
C ILE A 149 -36.44 -35.28 -32.13
#